data_AF-A0AAU9X023-F1
#
_entry.id   AF-A0AAU9X023-F1
#
_cell.length_a   1.000
_cell.length_b   1.000
_cell.length_c   1.000
_cell.angle_alpha   90.00
_cell.angle_beta   90.00
_cell.angle_gamma   90.00
#
_symmetry.space_group_name_H-M   'P 1'
#
loop_
_entity.id
_entity.type
_entity.pdbx_description
1 polymer ?
#
loop_
_entity_poly.entity_id
_entity_poly.type
_entity_poly.pdbx_seq_one_letter_code
_entity_poly.pdbx_strand_id
1 'polypeptide(L)'
;FTEGDTNYSRVITSNKRALDSLSRIFPEAKASELEVSCSKRGRLQVKMFGQGKRTSPLYTEEKGTNKQRLNPSVPNQIKTSLGSEQEVFIAEKEKEIEGKQKSIQENRGIDDDENEDRATRERARDRIIENQEQIDALENEREELEESTSLRERVRNIFKKYGFKVSTI
;
A
#
# COMPACT_ATOMS: atom_id res chain seq x y z
N PHE A 1 39.32 0.06 -23.41
CA PHE A 1 38.03 0.78 -23.46
C PHE A 1 37.02 -0.21 -24.02
N THR A 2 36.09 -0.77 -23.25
CA THR A 2 34.99 -0.10 -22.57
C THR A 2 34.65 -0.74 -21.20
N GLU A 3 34.97 -0.04 -20.11
CA GLU A 3 34.53 -0.37 -18.74
C GLU A 3 33.18 0.31 -18.37
N GLY A 4 32.48 0.86 -19.38
CA GLY A 4 31.30 1.70 -19.20
C GLY A 4 29.98 0.94 -19.01
N ASP A 5 29.76 -0.20 -19.68
CA ASP A 5 28.40 -0.77 -19.81
C ASP A 5 27.94 -1.62 -18.61
N THR A 6 28.87 -2.21 -17.86
CA THR A 6 28.53 -3.06 -16.71
C THR A 6 28.12 -2.26 -15.48
N ASN A 7 28.64 -1.05 -15.31
CA ASN A 7 28.25 -0.18 -14.20
C ASN A 7 26.88 0.47 -14.43
N TYR A 8 26.60 0.92 -15.67
CA TYR A 8 25.30 1.50 -16.01
C TYR A 8 24.16 0.47 -15.88
N SER A 9 24.34 -0.76 -16.37
CA SER A 9 23.33 -1.82 -16.22
C SER A 9 23.08 -2.21 -14.76
N ARG A 10 24.12 -2.22 -13.91
CA ARG A 10 24.00 -2.51 -12.47
C ARG A 10 23.26 -1.40 -11.70
N VAL A 11 23.46 -0.14 -12.07
CA VAL A 11 22.78 1.01 -11.45
C VAL A 11 21.30 1.04 -11.82
N ILE A 12 20.96 0.80 -13.09
CA ILE A 12 19.57 0.76 -13.57
C ILE A 12 18.79 -0.39 -12.90
N THR A 13 19.38 -1.58 -12.81
CA THR A 13 18.75 -2.76 -12.19
C THR A 13 18.56 -2.61 -10.68
N SER A 14 19.49 -1.96 -9.99
CA SER A 14 19.40 -1.71 -8.54
C SER A 14 18.33 -0.68 -8.19
N ASN A 15 18.16 0.36 -9.02
CA ASN A 15 17.08 1.33 -8.85
C ASN A 15 15.71 0.72 -9.12
N LYS A 16 15.57 -0.15 -10.14
CA LYS A 16 14.31 -0.86 -10.39
C LYS A 16 13.88 -1.69 -9.17
N ARG A 17 14.79 -2.49 -8.59
CA ARG A 17 14.48 -3.25 -7.37
C ARG A 17 14.14 -2.39 -6.17
N ALA A 18 14.79 -1.23 -6.04
CA ALA A 18 14.52 -0.29 -4.96
C ALA A 18 13.12 0.34 -5.12
N LEU A 19 12.74 0.69 -6.34
CA LEU A 19 11.39 1.15 -6.68
C LEU A 19 10.34 0.07 -6.46
N ASP A 20 10.57 -1.15 -6.95
CA ASP A 20 9.65 -2.28 -6.75
C ASP A 20 9.44 -2.57 -5.25
N SER A 21 10.50 -2.44 -4.44
CA SER A 21 10.40 -2.58 -2.98
C SER A 21 9.64 -1.42 -2.34
N LEU A 22 9.81 -0.19 -2.84
CA LEU A 22 9.09 0.97 -2.35
C LEU A 22 7.59 0.84 -2.63
N SER A 23 7.21 0.48 -3.86
CA SER A 23 5.81 0.34 -4.26
C SER A 23 5.08 -0.76 -3.50
N ARG A 24 5.80 -1.79 -3.01
CA ARG A 24 5.21 -2.78 -2.10
C ARG A 24 4.87 -2.16 -0.75
N ILE A 25 5.79 -1.41 -0.16
CA ILE A 25 5.62 -0.85 1.18
C ILE A 25 4.67 0.36 1.17
N PHE A 26 4.74 1.16 0.10
CA PHE A 26 4.02 2.41 -0.11
C PHE A 26 3.42 2.42 -1.52
N PRO A 27 2.23 1.81 -1.69
CA PRO A 27 1.60 1.67 -3.00
C PRO A 27 1.26 3.02 -3.65
N GLU A 28 0.93 4.01 -2.83
CA GLU A 28 0.59 5.37 -3.27
C GLU A 28 1.80 6.29 -3.41
N ALA A 29 3.02 5.74 -3.28
CA ALA A 29 4.22 6.54 -3.36
C ALA A 29 4.32 7.24 -4.73
N LYS A 30 4.47 8.56 -4.69
CA LYS A 30 4.74 9.39 -5.88
C LYS A 30 6.17 9.17 -6.34
N ALA A 31 6.41 8.07 -7.04
CA ALA A 31 7.73 7.67 -7.50
C ALA A 31 8.41 8.72 -8.41
N SER A 32 7.63 9.56 -9.09
CA SER A 32 8.15 10.69 -9.88
C SER A 32 8.78 11.81 -9.05
N GLU A 33 8.40 11.94 -7.78
CA GLU A 33 8.92 12.95 -6.84
C GLU A 33 10.13 12.45 -6.05
N LEU A 34 10.41 11.14 -6.10
CA LEU A 34 11.38 10.46 -5.23
C LEU A 34 12.51 9.79 -6.02
N GLU A 35 13.74 9.95 -5.54
CA GLU A 35 14.85 9.09 -5.93
C GLU A 35 15.06 8.01 -4.86
N VAL A 36 14.93 6.75 -5.28
CA VAL A 36 14.99 5.58 -4.41
C VAL A 36 16.20 4.73 -4.77
N SER A 37 16.95 4.31 -3.77
CA SER A 37 18.12 3.45 -3.96
C SER A 37 18.29 2.48 -2.80
N CYS A 38 19.06 1.42 -3.00
CA CYS A 38 19.48 0.52 -1.94
C CYS A 38 20.92 0.82 -1.53
N SER A 39 21.16 0.98 -0.23
CA SER A 39 22.52 1.06 0.32
C SER A 39 23.30 -0.25 0.07
N LYS A 40 24.63 -0.22 0.27
CA LYS A 40 25.48 -1.43 0.19
C LYS A 40 25.02 -2.58 1.11
N ARG A 41 24.25 -2.27 2.15
CA ARG A 41 23.66 -3.24 3.10
C ARG A 41 22.22 -3.63 2.75
N GLY A 42 21.73 -3.28 1.56
CA GLY A 42 20.38 -3.59 1.09
C GLY A 42 19.27 -2.76 1.73
N ARG A 43 19.59 -1.75 2.55
CA ARG A 43 18.57 -0.87 3.15
C ARG A 43 18.08 0.16 2.14
N LEU A 44 16.76 0.32 2.03
CA LEU A 44 16.13 1.36 1.21
C LEU A 44 16.51 2.75 1.70
N GLN A 45 16.83 3.62 0.75
CA GLN A 45 17.18 5.01 0.93
C GLN A 45 16.36 5.86 -0.04
N VAL A 46 15.89 7.00 0.47
CA VAL A 46 15.02 7.91 -0.27
C VAL A 46 15.56 9.33 -0.20
N LYS A 47 15.33 10.10 -1.26
CA LYS A 47 15.47 11.57 -1.29
C LYS A 47 14.46 12.14 -2.29
N MET A 48 14.27 13.45 -2.26
CA MET A 48 13.51 14.15 -3.31
C MET A 48 14.27 14.15 -4.64
N PHE A 49 13.53 14.00 -5.73
CA PHE A 49 14.07 14.13 -7.08
C PHE A 49 14.73 15.50 -7.29
N GLY A 50 15.95 15.51 -7.82
CA GLY A 50 16.69 16.75 -8.08
C GLY A 50 17.31 17.43 -6.85
N GLN A 51 17.07 16.94 -5.63
CA GLN A 51 17.70 17.46 -4.42
C GLN A 51 19.02 16.74 -4.08
N GLY A 52 20.13 17.15 -4.69
CA GLY A 52 21.49 16.90 -4.22
C GLY A 52 21.81 15.47 -3.70
N LYS A 53 22.71 15.36 -2.71
CA LYS A 53 23.23 14.08 -2.17
C LYS A 53 22.56 13.61 -0.87
N ARG A 54 21.57 14.33 -0.34
CA ARG A 54 20.96 14.02 0.97
C ARG A 54 19.96 12.87 0.88
N THR A 55 20.49 11.65 0.80
CA THR A 55 19.72 10.42 0.94
C THR A 55 19.58 10.06 2.42
N SER A 56 18.37 9.67 2.82
CA SER A 56 18.08 9.17 4.16
C SER A 56 17.64 7.72 4.09
N PRO A 57 18.09 6.85 5.02
CA PRO A 57 17.49 5.53 5.17
C PRO A 57 15.98 5.67 5.44
N LEU A 58 15.16 4.87 4.76
CA LEU A 58 13.70 4.90 4.90
C LEU A 58 13.26 4.43 6.29
N TYR A 59 13.82 3.30 6.74
CA TYR A 59 13.60 2.73 8.07
C TYR A 59 14.85 2.86 8.94
N THR A 60 14.63 3.03 10.24
CA THR A 60 15.65 2.92 11.28
C THR A 60 15.22 1.91 12.33
N GLU A 61 16.20 1.28 12.98
CA GLU A 61 15.92 0.40 14.12
C GLU A 61 15.65 1.25 15.37
N GLU A 62 14.59 0.90 16.07
CA GLU A 62 14.30 1.44 17.39
C GLU A 62 15.29 0.88 18.41
N LYS A 63 15.86 1.77 19.23
CA LYS A 63 16.86 1.41 20.24
C LYS A 63 16.26 0.41 21.23
N GLY A 64 16.91 -0.74 21.38
CA GLY A 64 16.57 -1.75 22.39
C GLY A 64 15.51 -2.79 21.97
N THR A 65 14.85 -2.64 20.83
CA THR A 65 13.77 -3.55 20.40
C THR A 65 14.05 -4.27 19.08
N ASN A 66 15.12 -3.91 18.35
CA ASN A 66 15.42 -4.37 16.98
C ASN A 66 14.24 -4.20 15.99
N LYS A 67 13.22 -3.41 16.37
CA LYS A 67 12.04 -3.15 15.55
C LYS A 67 12.36 -2.06 14.54
N GLN A 68 11.93 -2.24 13.30
CA GLN A 68 12.03 -1.19 12.29
C GLN A 68 10.88 -0.20 12.45
N ARG A 69 11.18 1.08 12.27
CA ARG A 69 10.21 2.17 12.19
C ARG A 69 10.65 3.18 11.14
N LEU A 70 9.69 3.92 10.59
CA LEU A 70 9.99 5.00 9.66
C LEU A 70 11.01 5.96 10.30
N ASN A 71 12.05 6.30 9.55
CA ASN A 71 13.13 7.11 10.07
C ASN A 71 12.64 8.53 10.39
N PRO A 72 12.76 9.01 11.66
CA PRO A 72 12.33 10.35 12.03
C PRO A 72 13.02 11.46 11.25
N SER A 73 14.27 11.22 10.79
CA SER A 73 15.05 12.16 9.99
C SER A 73 14.64 12.23 8.53
N VAL A 74 13.66 11.42 8.07
CA VAL A 74 13.07 11.57 6.74
C VAL A 74 12.24 12.87 6.75
N PRO A 75 12.51 13.81 5.82
CA PRO A 75 11.75 15.05 5.70
C PRO A 75 10.25 14.81 5.49
N ASN A 76 9.43 15.74 5.98
CA ASN A 76 7.96 15.64 5.84
C ASN A 76 7.51 15.62 4.37
N GLN A 77 8.20 16.34 3.47
CA GLN A 77 7.91 16.26 2.04
C GLN A 77 8.00 14.83 1.51
N ILE A 78 9.06 14.09 1.87
CA ILE A 78 9.20 12.69 1.48
C ILE A 78 8.09 11.84 2.10
N LYS A 79 7.76 12.05 3.38
CA LYS A 79 6.65 11.32 4.03
C LYS A 79 5.32 11.55 3.31
N THR A 80 5.07 12.77 2.87
CA THR A 80 3.89 13.11 2.08
C THR A 80 3.92 12.43 0.71
N SER A 81 5.07 12.41 0.02
CA SER A 81 5.21 11.72 -1.27
C SER A 81 5.18 10.19 -1.15
N LEU A 82 5.49 9.62 0.02
CA LEU A 82 5.36 8.18 0.28
C LEU A 82 3.90 7.75 0.41
N GLY A 83 3.03 8.62 0.94
CA GLY A 83 1.65 8.25 1.23
C GLY A 83 1.52 7.27 2.39
N SER A 84 0.44 6.48 2.37
CA SER A 84 0.15 5.49 3.41
C SER A 84 0.99 4.23 3.24
N GLU A 85 1.40 3.61 4.37
CA GLU A 85 1.93 2.25 4.33
C GLU A 85 0.85 1.27 3.85
N GLN A 86 1.27 0.23 3.14
CA GLN A 86 0.37 -0.76 2.54
C GLN A 86 -0.62 -1.37 3.54
N GLU A 87 -0.19 -1.67 4.78
CA GLU A 87 -1.09 -2.21 5.82
C GLU A 87 -2.24 -1.23 6.14
N VAL A 88 -1.95 0.07 6.18
CA VAL A 88 -2.94 1.12 6.42
C VAL A 88 -3.84 1.29 5.20
N PHE A 89 -3.26 1.25 4.00
CA PHE A 89 -4.00 1.37 2.75
C PHE A 89 -4.98 0.21 2.54
N ILE A 90 -4.57 -1.03 2.83
CA ILE A 90 -5.47 -2.20 2.80
C ILE A 90 -6.62 -2.03 3.79
N ALA A 91 -6.34 -1.58 5.02
CA ALA A 91 -7.38 -1.35 6.03
C ALA A 91 -8.38 -0.25 5.61
N GLU A 92 -7.92 0.78 4.92
CA GLU A 92 -8.79 1.82 4.36
C GLU A 92 -9.71 1.26 3.27
N LYS A 93 -9.18 0.43 2.37
CA LYS A 93 -9.96 -0.29 1.35
C LYS A 93 -10.99 -1.24 1.96
N GLU A 94 -10.61 -2.01 3.00
CA GLU A 94 -11.55 -2.88 3.73
C GLU A 94 -12.72 -2.07 4.33
N LYS A 95 -12.43 -0.92 4.94
CA LYS A 95 -13.44 -0.04 5.52
C LYS A 95 -14.38 0.55 4.45
N GLU A 96 -13.84 0.89 3.28
CA GLU A 96 -14.64 1.40 2.17
C GLU A 96 -15.61 0.33 1.65
N ILE A 97 -15.12 -0.91 1.47
CA ILE A 97 -15.94 -2.06 1.08
C ILE A 97 -17.05 -2.29 2.10
N GLU A 98 -16.74 -2.30 3.41
CA GLU A 98 -17.75 -2.46 4.47
C GLU A 98 -18.84 -1.37 4.40
N GLY A 99 -18.45 -0.12 4.15
CA GLY A 99 -19.39 0.99 3.98
C GLY A 99 -20.32 0.80 2.78
N LYS A 100 -19.79 0.35 1.63
CA LYS A 100 -20.60 0.07 0.43
C LYS A 100 -21.51 -1.14 0.64
N GLN A 101 -21.06 -2.19 1.32
CA GLN A 101 -21.88 -3.35 1.67
C GLN A 101 -23.08 -2.95 2.53
N LYS A 102 -22.87 -2.06 3.51
CA LYS A 102 -23.97 -1.52 4.32
C LYS A 102 -24.96 -0.72 3.46
N SER A 103 -24.47 0.11 2.54
CA SER A 103 -25.33 0.85 1.61
C SER A 103 -26.12 -0.08 0.69
N ILE A 104 -25.54 -1.18 0.20
CA ILE A 104 -26.26 -2.19 -0.57
C ILE A 104 -27.37 -2.82 0.28
N GLN A 105 -27.08 -3.17 1.53
CA GLN A 105 -28.08 -3.75 2.43
C GLN A 105 -29.26 -2.81 2.67
N GLU A 106 -28.99 -1.51 2.87
CA GLU A 106 -30.03 -0.48 3.01
C GLU A 106 -30.87 -0.34 1.73
N ASN A 107 -30.23 -0.28 0.55
CA ASN A 107 -30.95 -0.18 -0.72
C ASN A 107 -31.75 -1.45 -1.05
N ARG A 108 -31.30 -2.64 -0.64
CA ARG A 108 -32.09 -3.88 -0.78
C ARG A 108 -33.37 -3.82 0.05
N GLY A 109 -33.30 -3.27 1.26
CA GLY A 109 -34.49 -3.04 2.08
C GLY A 109 -35.51 -2.15 1.39
N ILE A 110 -35.07 -1.16 0.60
CA ILE A 110 -35.96 -0.30 -0.21
C ILE A 110 -36.53 -1.07 -1.41
N ASP A 111 -35.70 -1.82 -2.14
CA ASP A 111 -36.14 -2.59 -3.31
C ASP A 111 -37.20 -3.65 -2.95
N ASP A 112 -37.05 -4.28 -1.79
CA ASP A 112 -37.96 -5.30 -1.27
C ASP A 112 -39.24 -4.72 -0.62
N ASP A 113 -39.31 -3.40 -0.37
CA ASP A 113 -40.49 -2.77 0.25
C ASP A 113 -41.62 -2.59 -0.79
N GLU A 114 -42.71 -3.35 -0.61
CA GLU A 114 -43.89 -3.28 -1.48
C GLU A 114 -44.64 -1.94 -1.39
N ASN A 115 -44.44 -1.19 -0.30
CA ASN A 115 -45.05 0.12 -0.08
C ASN A 115 -44.26 1.26 -0.75
N GLU A 116 -43.04 1.00 -1.22
CA GLU A 116 -42.21 1.98 -1.92
C GLU A 116 -42.62 2.11 -3.40
N ASP A 117 -42.55 3.34 -3.89
CA ASP A 117 -42.88 3.64 -5.27
C ASP A 117 -41.86 3.01 -6.23
N ARG A 118 -42.32 2.71 -7.45
CA ARG A 118 -41.50 2.02 -8.45
C ARG A 118 -40.21 2.78 -8.81
N ALA A 119 -40.26 4.10 -8.86
CA ALA A 119 -39.09 4.90 -9.22
C ALA A 119 -38.04 4.93 -8.11
N THR A 120 -38.48 4.93 -6.84
CA THR A 120 -37.58 4.82 -5.68
C THR A 120 -36.90 3.46 -5.64
N ARG A 121 -37.64 2.37 -5.92
CA ARG A 121 -37.05 1.02 -6.04
C ARG A 121 -36.08 0.88 -7.21
N GLU A 122 -36.41 1.43 -8.37
CA GLU A 122 -35.52 1.42 -9.53
C GLU A 122 -34.20 2.16 -9.22
N ARG A 123 -34.28 3.34 -8.59
CA ARG A 123 -33.09 4.06 -8.13
C ARG A 123 -32.28 3.27 -7.09
N ALA A 124 -32.94 2.53 -6.20
CA ALA A 124 -32.26 1.69 -5.22
C ALA A 124 -31.49 0.54 -5.91
N ARG A 125 -32.07 -0.06 -6.96
CA ARG A 125 -31.38 -1.07 -7.79
C ARG A 125 -30.15 -0.52 -8.49
N ASP A 126 -30.26 0.67 -9.09
CA ASP A 126 -29.12 1.32 -9.75
C ASP A 126 -27.95 1.53 -8.77
N ARG A 127 -28.25 2.00 -7.55
CA ARG A 127 -27.24 2.17 -6.49
C ARG A 127 -26.64 0.84 -6.03
N ILE A 128 -27.43 -0.24 -5.99
CA ILE A 128 -26.91 -1.57 -5.65
C ILE A 128 -25.90 -2.02 -6.71
N ILE A 129 -26.24 -1.88 -7.99
CA ILE A 129 -25.37 -2.25 -9.10
C ILE A 129 -24.08 -1.43 -9.05
N GLU A 130 -24.19 -0.10 -8.95
CA GLU A 130 -23.03 0.79 -8.89
C GLU A 130 -22.12 0.46 -7.69
N ASN A 131 -22.68 0.28 -6.49
CA ASN A 131 -21.89 -0.07 -5.31
C ASN A 131 -21.24 -1.44 -5.45
N GLN A 132 -21.90 -2.41 -6.10
CA GLN A 132 -21.32 -3.73 -6.34
C GLN A 132 -20.13 -3.64 -7.29
N GLU A 133 -20.25 -2.92 -8.40
CA GLU A 133 -19.14 -2.69 -9.33
C GLU A 133 -17.95 -2.01 -8.64
N GLN A 134 -18.23 -1.04 -7.76
CA GLN A 134 -17.18 -0.37 -6.98
C GLN A 134 -16.53 -1.30 -5.94
N ILE A 135 -17.30 -2.19 -5.29
CA ILE A 135 -16.74 -3.20 -4.41
C ILE A 135 -15.82 -4.12 -5.21
N ASP A 136 -16.27 -4.65 -6.34
CA ASP A 136 -15.47 -5.57 -7.16
C ASP A 136 -14.13 -4.93 -7.58
N ALA A 137 -14.13 -3.65 -7.95
CA ALA A 137 -12.91 -2.90 -8.25
C ALA A 137 -11.98 -2.77 -7.03
N LEU A 138 -12.53 -2.41 -5.85
CA LEU A 138 -11.77 -2.29 -4.61
C LEU A 138 -11.20 -3.64 -4.13
N GLU A 139 -11.94 -4.73 -4.35
CA GLU A 139 -11.48 -6.08 -4.01
C GLU A 139 -10.33 -6.53 -4.91
N ASN A 140 -10.40 -6.24 -6.22
CA ASN A 140 -9.30 -6.51 -7.14
C ASN A 140 -8.04 -5.72 -6.75
N GLU A 141 -8.17 -4.42 -6.46
CA GLU A 141 -7.04 -3.61 -5.99
C GLU A 141 -6.45 -4.12 -4.67
N ARG A 142 -7.32 -4.53 -3.72
CA ARG A 142 -6.89 -5.11 -2.45
C ARG A 142 -6.14 -6.43 -2.66
N GLU A 143 -6.63 -7.30 -3.54
CA GLU A 143 -6.02 -8.58 -3.86
C GLU A 143 -4.64 -8.41 -4.52
N GLU A 144 -4.51 -7.52 -5.50
CA GLU A 144 -3.22 -7.20 -6.13
C GLU A 144 -2.19 -6.73 -5.09
N LEU A 145 -2.62 -5.92 -4.12
CA LEU A 145 -1.77 -5.47 -3.03
C LEU A 145 -1.38 -6.62 -2.12
N GLU A 146 -2.30 -7.50 -1.73
CA GLU A 146 -1.96 -8.68 -0.93
C GLU A 146 -1.00 -9.62 -1.66
N GLU A 147 -1.17 -9.85 -2.97
CA GLU A 147 -0.28 -10.69 -3.76
C GLU A 147 1.14 -10.11 -3.86
N SER A 148 1.27 -8.77 -3.84
CA SER A 148 2.57 -8.10 -3.84
C SER A 148 3.36 -8.32 -2.54
N THR A 149 2.69 -8.73 -1.45
CA THR A 149 3.33 -9.04 -0.16
C THR A 149 3.95 -10.43 -0.15
N SER A 150 5.10 -10.56 0.50
CA SER A 150 5.74 -11.87 0.65
C SER A 150 4.88 -12.79 1.53
N LEU A 151 4.83 -14.09 1.25
CA LEU A 151 4.14 -15.09 2.12
C LEU A 151 4.58 -14.96 3.58
N ARG A 152 5.85 -14.62 3.83
CA ARG A 152 6.39 -14.37 5.16
C ARG A 152 5.76 -13.16 5.85
N GLU A 153 5.49 -12.08 5.11
CA GLU A 153 4.77 -10.91 5.62
C GLU A 153 3.29 -11.19 5.83
N ARG A 154 2.63 -11.91 4.91
CA ARG A 154 1.24 -12.35 5.09
C ARG A 154 1.08 -13.16 6.37
N VAL A 155 1.94 -14.17 6.56
CA VAL A 155 1.98 -14.96 7.80
C VAL A 155 2.26 -14.06 9.01
N ARG A 156 3.26 -13.15 8.95
CA ARG A 156 3.53 -12.25 10.07
C ARG A 156 2.33 -11.35 10.41
N ASN A 157 1.61 -10.85 9.42
CA ASN A 157 0.47 -9.96 9.60
C ASN A 157 -0.75 -10.68 10.16
N ILE A 158 -0.99 -11.93 9.73
CA ILE A 158 -1.97 -12.83 10.37
C ILE A 158 -1.63 -13.04 11.84
N PHE A 159 -0.38 -13.39 12.15
CA PHE A 159 0.06 -13.60 13.53
C PHE A 159 -0.08 -12.33 14.38
N LYS A 160 0.26 -11.13 13.85
CA LYS A 160 0.01 -9.85 14.52
C LYS A 160 -1.49 -9.60 14.76
N LYS A 161 -2.34 -9.79 13.74
CA LYS A 161 -3.79 -9.55 13.79
C LYS A 161 -4.48 -10.39 14.88
N TYR A 162 -4.03 -11.64 15.05
CA TYR A 162 -4.57 -12.55 16.06
C TYR A 162 -3.74 -12.62 17.35
N GLY A 163 -2.77 -11.72 17.55
CA GLY A 163 -2.00 -11.62 18.81
C GLY A 163 -1.00 -12.75 19.06
N PHE A 164 -0.68 -13.57 18.07
CA PHE A 164 0.32 -14.63 18.19
C PHE A 164 1.74 -14.09 18.01
N LYS A 165 2.65 -14.46 18.92
CA LYS A 165 4.09 -14.17 18.79
C LYS A 165 4.79 -15.35 18.14
N VAL A 166 5.38 -15.13 16.96
CA VAL A 166 6.26 -16.13 16.33
C VAL A 166 7.62 -16.08 17.03
N SER A 167 7.87 -17.04 17.91
CA SER A 167 9.20 -17.30 18.48
C SER A 167 10.04 -17.99 17.41
N THR A 168 11.18 -17.40 17.01
CA THR A 168 12.18 -18.11 16.21
C THR A 168 12.91 -19.11 17.12
N ILE A 169 12.89 -20.39 16.73
CA ILE A 169 13.66 -21.49 17.37
C ILE A 169 15.10 -21.44 16.86
#